data_AF-A0A368FCC4-F1
#
_entry.id   AF-A0A368FCC4-F1
#
_cell.length_a   1.000
_cell.length_b   1.000
_cell.length_c   1.000
_cell.angle_alpha   90.00
_cell.angle_beta   90.00
_cell.angle_gamma   90.00
#
_symmetry.space_group_name_H-M   'P 1'
#
loop_
_entity.id
_entity.type
_entity.pdbx_description
1 polymer ?
#
loop_
_entity_poly.entity_id
_entity_poly.type
_entity_poly.pdbx_seq_one_letter_code
_entity_poly.pdbx_strand_id
1 'polypeptide(L)'
;MYREQMASIRRELQQIGVPQAKILSINATHVAMLDNINQIIQLAKNETSDCGDEWHDADEHSSLSLDSAEEATERRTPPFNKEEVEVIPPPQQVVEVQMEPKRTLLFGDYDNILIPKTHEYYDLVDQLAKEQLRLVLISTFCILFEGSILCRYALAGVEDNVWTLFAEDGAMKMYTREETAEGGLPVDPLKAVHQVQGVTALEYMHYFYDDKYKMDWDHTLNGMNVVERISRDTMVLHQKHKTVWPAAPRESLFVSHIRRVDDLKTEGAYDLYIVCNKDVSRTDVPVTSSSGVRVGLTVSMICETVVKNGKALGELSRDDVQCNIIYVSQDVKKSVAIVVVVQNDHNKEQYQQAQDTIECYAVHHKYPFHYVNVESNATLSSTCLQKDFMFQRHCVVAELMSSWPEEWLLFLDADMAVINPNHLIEEYIPSDPDIHIVFYKRIFNHEVMAGSYLIRNSGLSRKFLIHWSLYEFSLPKSFHGSDNGAIHGLQLIIIL
;
A
#
# COMPACT_ATOMS: atom_id res chain seq x y z
N MET A 1 29.36 -14.31 1.86
CA MET A 1 28.02 -14.02 1.30
C MET A 1 27.31 -12.85 1.99
N TYR A 2 26.45 -13.02 3.01
CA TYR A 2 25.71 -11.90 3.64
C TYR A 2 26.58 -10.71 4.06
N ARG A 3 27.77 -10.98 4.61
CA ARG A 3 28.72 -9.95 5.02
C ARG A 3 29.37 -9.20 3.86
N GLU A 4 29.55 -9.85 2.73
CA GLU A 4 30.26 -9.31 1.55
C GLU A 4 29.32 -8.56 0.62
N GLN A 5 28.09 -9.06 0.40
CA GLN A 5 27.04 -8.35 -0.34
C GLN A 5 26.60 -7.08 0.41
N MET A 6 26.42 -7.15 1.73
CA MET A 6 26.16 -5.97 2.56
C MET A 6 27.35 -4.99 2.60
N ALA A 7 28.58 -5.48 2.44
CA ALA A 7 29.76 -4.62 2.33
C ALA A 7 29.86 -3.93 0.96
N SER A 8 29.40 -4.58 -0.12
CA SER A 8 29.32 -4.00 -1.46
C SER A 8 28.26 -2.89 -1.51
N ILE A 9 27.05 -3.18 -1.04
CA ILE A 9 25.95 -2.20 -0.94
C ILE A 9 26.33 -1.02 -0.02
N ARG A 10 27.01 -1.30 1.11
CA ARG A 10 27.58 -0.22 1.96
C ARG A 10 28.61 0.64 1.24
N ARG A 11 29.46 0.06 0.39
CA ARG A 11 30.52 0.81 -0.32
C ARG A 11 29.94 1.74 -1.37
N GLU A 12 28.93 1.29 -2.11
CA GLU A 12 28.23 2.11 -3.10
C GLU A 12 27.44 3.25 -2.43
N LEU A 13 26.72 2.97 -1.35
CA LEU A 13 25.94 3.98 -0.63
C LEU A 13 26.80 4.94 0.23
N GLN A 14 28.05 4.57 0.57
CA GLN A 14 29.00 5.46 1.24
C GLN A 14 29.61 6.53 0.32
N GLN A 15 29.56 6.34 -1.00
CA GLN A 15 30.02 7.35 -1.96
C GLN A 15 29.06 8.54 -2.09
N ILE A 16 27.80 8.38 -1.64
CA ILE A 16 26.70 9.35 -1.89
C ILE A 16 26.44 10.28 -0.69
N GLY A 17 27.04 10.04 0.48
CA GLY A 17 27.14 11.05 1.55
C GLY A 17 25.87 11.38 2.36
N VAL A 18 24.91 10.47 2.51
CA VAL A 18 23.63 10.71 3.23
C VAL A 18 23.57 9.95 4.57
N PRO A 19 22.90 10.46 5.65
CA PRO A 19 22.81 9.78 6.94
C PRO A 19 21.99 8.49 6.89
N GLN A 20 22.59 7.39 7.36
CA GLN A 20 22.45 6.06 6.77
C GLN A 20 21.60 5.01 7.54
N ALA A 21 20.98 5.29 8.69
CA ALA A 21 20.59 4.19 9.60
C ALA A 21 19.22 3.51 9.34
N LYS A 22 18.16 4.25 8.97
CA LYS A 22 16.80 3.68 8.75
C LYS A 22 16.69 2.98 7.40
N ILE A 23 17.09 3.65 6.32
CA ILE A 23 16.98 3.21 4.93
C ILE A 23 17.81 1.95 4.65
N LEU A 24 19.08 1.92 5.07
CA LEU A 24 19.97 0.76 4.86
C LEU A 24 19.39 -0.55 5.40
N SER A 25 18.52 -0.50 6.41
CA SER A 25 17.99 -1.70 7.06
C SER A 25 16.68 -2.21 6.47
N ILE A 26 15.81 -1.31 5.99
CA ILE A 26 14.56 -1.69 5.34
C ILE A 26 14.92 -2.39 4.04
N ASN A 27 15.84 -1.79 3.27
CA ASN A 27 16.41 -2.38 2.07
C ASN A 27 17.14 -3.69 2.38
N ALA A 28 17.92 -3.77 3.45
CA ALA A 28 18.54 -5.03 3.87
C ALA A 28 17.52 -6.11 4.26
N THR A 29 16.37 -5.73 4.84
CA THR A 29 15.31 -6.66 5.21
C THR A 29 14.60 -7.18 3.97
N HIS A 30 14.23 -6.30 3.02
CA HIS A 30 13.64 -6.71 1.74
C HIS A 30 14.61 -7.55 0.89
N VAL A 31 15.89 -7.16 0.80
CA VAL A 31 16.91 -7.91 0.06
C VAL A 31 17.17 -9.27 0.72
N ALA A 32 17.28 -9.34 2.05
CA ALA A 32 17.46 -10.62 2.75
C ALA A 32 16.22 -11.52 2.66
N MET A 33 15.02 -10.94 2.71
CA MET A 33 13.77 -11.65 2.47
C MET A 33 13.74 -12.24 1.05
N LEU A 34 14.19 -11.48 0.04
CA LEU A 34 14.27 -11.91 -1.36
C LEU A 34 15.32 -13.01 -1.57
N ASP A 35 16.47 -12.95 -0.88
CA ASP A 35 17.46 -14.03 -0.89
C ASP A 35 16.88 -15.34 -0.32
N ASN A 36 16.07 -15.22 0.72
CA ASN A 36 15.39 -16.37 1.34
C ASN A 36 14.18 -16.87 0.54
N ILE A 37 13.68 -16.12 -0.45
CA ILE A 37 12.45 -16.45 -1.16
C ILE A 37 12.55 -17.73 -1.99
N ASN A 38 13.77 -18.15 -2.32
CA ASN A 38 14.05 -19.43 -2.96
C ASN A 38 13.77 -20.61 -2.02
N GLN A 39 13.70 -20.41 -0.70
CA GLN A 39 13.35 -21.48 0.24
C GLN A 39 11.87 -21.86 0.15
N ILE A 40 11.00 -20.90 -0.17
CA ILE A 40 9.58 -21.19 -0.47
C ILE A 40 9.46 -22.22 -1.60
N ILE A 41 10.34 -22.15 -2.60
CA ILE A 41 10.38 -23.09 -3.72
C ILE A 41 10.68 -24.51 -3.20
N GLN A 42 11.57 -24.65 -2.22
CA GLN A 42 11.92 -25.94 -1.64
C GLN A 42 10.78 -26.52 -0.83
N LEU A 43 10.11 -25.68 -0.01
CA LEU A 43 8.92 -26.09 0.74
C LEU A 43 7.82 -26.60 -0.21
N ALA A 44 7.52 -25.83 -1.26
CA ALA A 44 6.51 -26.19 -2.26
C ALA A 44 6.85 -27.48 -3.04
N LYS A 45 8.13 -27.78 -3.25
CA LYS A 45 8.56 -29.00 -3.94
C LYS A 45 8.61 -30.22 -3.03
N ASN A 46 8.92 -30.05 -1.75
CA ASN A 46 9.19 -31.16 -0.82
C ASN A 46 7.92 -31.73 -0.17
N GLU A 47 6.89 -30.93 0.12
CA GLU A 47 5.64 -31.44 0.73
C GLU A 47 4.92 -32.48 -0.15
N THR A 48 5.13 -32.48 -1.46
CA THR A 48 4.59 -33.53 -2.33
C THR A 48 5.32 -34.87 -2.29
N SER A 49 6.43 -34.98 -1.55
CA SER A 49 7.18 -36.25 -1.44
C SER A 49 6.75 -37.14 -0.27
N ASP A 50 6.04 -36.59 0.72
CA ASP A 50 5.65 -37.28 1.95
C ASP A 50 4.12 -37.35 2.08
N CYS A 51 3.46 -37.81 1.01
CA CYS A 51 2.05 -38.22 1.08
C CYS A 51 1.95 -39.56 1.83
N GLY A 52 2.03 -39.53 3.15
CA GLY A 52 1.87 -40.69 4.03
C GLY A 52 1.26 -40.29 5.37
N ASP A 53 -0.07 -40.43 5.46
CA ASP A 53 -0.84 -40.75 6.67
C ASP A 53 -0.36 -40.20 8.03
N GLU A 54 -0.71 -38.97 8.39
CA GLU A 54 -1.03 -38.58 9.77
C GLU A 54 -1.70 -37.20 9.80
N TRP A 55 -3.03 -37.18 9.62
CA TRP A 55 -3.84 -35.99 9.91
C TRP A 55 -4.50 -36.17 11.27
N HIS A 56 -4.04 -35.41 12.25
CA HIS A 56 -4.79 -35.16 13.48
C HIS A 56 -5.77 -34.03 13.24
N ASP A 57 -7.03 -34.30 13.60
CA ASP A 57 -8.17 -33.41 13.40
C ASP A 57 -7.90 -31.99 13.94
N ALA A 58 -8.12 -31.01 13.07
CA ALA A 58 -8.15 -29.61 13.41
C ALA A 58 -9.51 -29.29 14.05
N ASP A 59 -9.64 -29.53 15.35
CA ASP A 59 -10.63 -28.89 16.24
C ASP A 59 -10.45 -29.47 17.66
N GLU A 60 -9.41 -29.03 18.39
CA GLU A 60 -9.47 -28.85 19.85
C GLU A 60 -8.15 -28.24 20.38
N HIS A 61 -8.28 -27.41 21.41
CA HIS A 61 -7.23 -26.66 22.13
C HIS A 61 -6.84 -25.27 21.60
N SER A 62 -7.83 -24.38 21.68
CA SER A 62 -7.61 -23.11 22.38
C SER A 62 -7.40 -23.38 23.89
N SER A 63 -6.56 -22.56 24.51
CA SER A 63 -6.25 -22.43 25.95
C SER A 63 -5.37 -23.50 26.60
N LEU A 64 -4.08 -23.20 26.77
CA LEU A 64 -3.37 -23.44 28.03
C LEU A 64 -2.32 -22.35 28.27
N SER A 65 -2.70 -21.40 29.12
CA SER A 65 -1.81 -20.53 29.87
C SER A 65 -0.98 -21.35 30.86
N LEU A 66 0.33 -21.18 30.84
CA LEU A 66 1.22 -21.60 31.90
C LEU A 66 1.04 -20.67 33.10
N ASP A 67 0.50 -21.19 34.20
CA ASP A 67 0.88 -20.74 35.54
C ASP A 67 0.94 -21.96 36.46
N SER A 68 2.06 -22.07 37.16
CA SER A 68 2.40 -23.19 38.05
C SER A 68 2.09 -22.80 39.50
N ALA A 69 1.29 -23.58 40.23
CA ALA A 69 1.36 -23.71 41.68
C ALA A 69 0.47 -24.86 42.21
N GLU A 70 1.15 -25.84 42.82
CA GLU A 70 0.84 -26.70 43.97
C GLU A 70 -0.59 -27.00 44.48
N GLU A 71 -0.72 -28.30 44.84
CA GLU A 71 -1.40 -28.90 46.00
C GLU A 71 -2.89 -29.35 45.97
N ALA A 72 -3.03 -30.68 46.03
CA ALA A 72 -3.72 -31.46 47.07
C ALA A 72 -5.18 -31.97 46.87
N THR A 73 -5.25 -33.32 46.82
CA THR A 73 -6.21 -34.26 47.47
C THR A 73 -7.67 -34.41 47.02
N GLU A 74 -7.94 -35.63 46.55
CA GLU A 74 -9.07 -36.55 46.87
C GLU A 74 -10.52 -36.04 46.93
N ARG A 75 -11.42 -36.69 46.17
CA ARG A 75 -12.45 -37.60 46.73
C ARG A 75 -13.29 -38.31 45.66
N ARG A 76 -13.85 -39.44 46.12
CA ARG A 76 -14.46 -40.59 45.44
C ARG A 76 -15.91 -40.36 44.97
N THR A 77 -16.25 -41.08 43.90
CA THR A 77 -17.52 -41.73 43.40
C THR A 77 -18.73 -41.87 44.36
N PRO A 78 -19.99 -42.20 43.93
CA PRO A 78 -20.40 -43.04 42.76
C PRO A 78 -21.73 -42.63 42.02
N PRO A 79 -22.23 -43.42 41.03
CA PRO A 79 -23.22 -43.00 40.03
C PRO A 79 -24.65 -43.50 40.30
N PHE A 80 -25.63 -42.97 39.54
CA PHE A 80 -27.00 -43.49 39.50
C PHE A 80 -27.58 -43.46 38.09
N ASN A 81 -27.97 -44.64 37.60
CA ASN A 81 -28.73 -44.87 36.35
C ASN A 81 -30.20 -44.47 36.51
N LYS A 82 -30.85 -44.08 35.40
CA LYS A 82 -32.13 -44.66 34.94
C LYS A 82 -32.49 -44.24 33.51
N GLU A 83 -32.92 -45.24 32.75
CA GLU A 83 -33.48 -45.21 31.40
C GLU A 83 -34.84 -44.49 31.34
N GLU A 84 -35.20 -43.89 30.20
CA GLU A 84 -36.42 -44.27 29.42
C GLU A 84 -36.72 -43.34 28.20
N VAL A 85 -36.91 -43.99 27.05
CA VAL A 85 -37.92 -43.80 25.98
C VAL A 85 -37.70 -42.76 24.85
N GLU A 86 -37.54 -43.32 23.64
CA GLU A 86 -37.67 -42.74 22.29
C GLU A 86 -39.10 -42.30 21.93
N VAL A 87 -39.22 -41.20 21.18
CA VAL A 87 -40.38 -40.88 20.34
C VAL A 87 -39.88 -40.37 18.98
N ILE A 88 -40.24 -41.09 17.91
CA ILE A 88 -39.91 -40.83 16.50
C ILE A 88 -41.05 -40.00 15.83
N PRO A 89 -40.75 -38.96 15.03
CA PRO A 89 -41.68 -38.39 14.04
C PRO A 89 -41.38 -38.83 12.59
N PRO A 90 -42.37 -38.76 11.67
CA PRO A 90 -42.39 -39.48 10.39
C PRO A 90 -41.60 -38.81 9.25
N PRO A 91 -41.32 -39.52 8.14
CA PRO A 91 -40.29 -39.14 7.18
C PRO A 91 -40.79 -38.08 6.17
N GLN A 92 -40.04 -36.98 6.03
CA GLN A 92 -40.16 -36.06 4.90
C GLN A 92 -39.23 -36.51 3.76
N GLN A 93 -39.77 -36.50 2.56
CA GLN A 93 -39.14 -36.94 1.32
C GLN A 93 -37.83 -36.18 1.04
N VAL A 94 -36.75 -36.93 0.91
CA VAL A 94 -35.44 -36.41 0.48
C VAL A 94 -35.50 -36.12 -1.01
N VAL A 95 -35.40 -34.84 -1.37
CA VAL A 95 -35.02 -34.41 -2.72
C VAL A 95 -33.51 -34.51 -2.77
N GLU A 96 -32.96 -35.46 -3.54
CA GLU A 96 -31.53 -35.53 -3.83
C GLU A 96 -31.12 -34.28 -4.62
N VAL A 97 -30.55 -33.31 -3.93
CA VAL A 97 -29.72 -32.28 -4.55
C VAL A 97 -28.36 -32.95 -4.79
N GLN A 98 -28.03 -33.20 -6.06
CA GLN A 98 -26.68 -33.60 -6.44
C GLN A 98 -25.70 -32.50 -6.01
N MET A 99 -25.02 -32.71 -4.88
CA MET A 99 -23.91 -31.86 -4.47
C MET A 99 -22.73 -32.17 -5.38
N GLU A 100 -22.28 -31.18 -6.14
CA GLU A 100 -20.95 -31.26 -6.77
C GLU A 100 -19.90 -31.55 -5.69
N PRO A 101 -18.89 -32.39 -5.98
CA PRO A 101 -17.92 -32.79 -4.98
C PRO A 101 -17.19 -31.54 -4.48
N LYS A 102 -17.32 -31.25 -3.18
CA LYS A 102 -16.48 -30.27 -2.50
C LYS A 102 -15.04 -30.71 -2.69
N ARG A 103 -14.35 -30.08 -3.64
CA ARG A 103 -12.92 -30.25 -3.86
C ARG A 103 -12.24 -29.79 -2.59
N THR A 104 -11.76 -30.72 -1.78
CA THR A 104 -10.88 -30.40 -0.65
C THR A 104 -9.58 -29.90 -1.27
N LEU A 105 -9.47 -28.58 -1.42
CA LEU A 105 -8.26 -27.96 -1.92
C LEU A 105 -7.19 -28.11 -0.83
N LEU A 106 -6.00 -28.59 -1.21
CA LEU A 106 -4.82 -28.65 -0.34
C LEU A 106 -4.46 -27.27 0.24
N PHE A 107 -4.81 -26.22 -0.51
CA PHE A 107 -4.60 -24.82 -0.16
C PHE A 107 -5.96 -24.10 -0.09
N GLY A 108 -6.05 -22.96 0.60
CA GLY A 108 -7.27 -22.16 0.65
C GLY A 108 -7.79 -21.77 -0.74
N ASP A 109 -9.11 -21.64 -0.89
CA ASP A 109 -9.74 -20.98 -2.05
C ASP A 109 -9.71 -19.47 -1.82
N TYR A 110 -9.03 -18.73 -2.71
CA TYR A 110 -8.93 -17.26 -2.66
C TYR A 110 -9.67 -16.59 -3.83
N ASP A 111 -10.63 -17.30 -4.44
CA ASP A 111 -11.47 -16.78 -5.52
C ASP A 111 -12.44 -15.70 -5.03
N ASN A 112 -12.75 -15.67 -3.73
CA ASN A 112 -13.67 -14.72 -3.11
C ASN A 112 -13.00 -13.93 -1.99
N ILE A 113 -13.34 -12.63 -1.89
CA ILE A 113 -12.94 -11.78 -0.77
C ILE A 113 -13.79 -12.14 0.45
N LEU A 114 -13.12 -12.54 1.55
CA LEU A 114 -13.77 -13.01 2.78
C LEU A 114 -13.70 -11.98 3.91
N ILE A 115 -12.85 -10.96 3.81
CA ILE A 115 -12.86 -9.85 4.79
C ILE A 115 -14.24 -9.17 4.82
N PRO A 116 -14.87 -9.02 6.00
CA PRO A 116 -16.16 -8.36 6.10
C PRO A 116 -16.09 -6.90 5.66
N LYS A 117 -17.06 -6.44 4.86
CA LYS A 117 -17.16 -5.03 4.39
C LYS A 117 -17.28 -4.00 5.52
N THR A 118 -17.66 -4.45 6.71
CA THR A 118 -17.78 -3.61 7.90
C THR A 118 -16.46 -3.49 8.68
N HIS A 119 -15.42 -4.22 8.29
CA HIS A 119 -14.14 -4.21 8.97
C HIS A 119 -13.32 -2.96 8.57
N GLU A 120 -12.60 -2.36 9.52
CA GLU A 120 -11.85 -1.11 9.31
C GLU A 120 -10.82 -1.19 8.17
N TYR A 121 -10.20 -2.35 7.96
CA TYR A 121 -9.19 -2.56 6.92
C TYR A 121 -9.77 -2.99 5.57
N TYR A 122 -11.10 -3.13 5.41
CA TYR A 122 -11.69 -3.57 4.13
C TYR A 122 -11.31 -2.62 2.98
N ASP A 123 -11.54 -1.31 3.16
CA ASP A 123 -11.27 -0.32 2.12
C ASP A 123 -9.77 -0.20 1.83
N LEU A 124 -8.94 -0.27 2.87
CA LEU A 124 -7.47 -0.25 2.75
C LEU A 124 -6.97 -1.41 1.88
N VAL A 125 -7.44 -2.63 2.17
CA VAL A 125 -7.02 -3.84 1.47
C VAL A 125 -7.53 -3.87 0.03
N ASP A 126 -8.80 -3.48 -0.19
CA ASP A 126 -9.39 -3.46 -1.54
C ASP A 126 -8.74 -2.40 -2.44
N GLN A 127 -8.43 -1.22 -1.90
CA GLN A 127 -7.68 -0.18 -2.62
C GLN A 127 -6.27 -0.65 -2.94
N LEU A 128 -5.53 -1.15 -1.95
CA LEU A 128 -4.14 -1.53 -2.13
C LEU A 128 -3.98 -2.68 -3.12
N ALA A 129 -4.84 -3.69 -3.07
CA ALA A 129 -4.84 -4.77 -4.06
C ALA A 129 -5.08 -4.25 -5.48
N LYS A 130 -6.02 -3.31 -5.68
CA LYS A 130 -6.31 -2.74 -7.01
C LYS A 130 -5.22 -1.80 -7.52
N GLU A 131 -4.70 -0.94 -6.66
CA GLU A 131 -3.67 0.04 -6.99
C GLU A 131 -2.33 -0.62 -7.30
N GLN A 132 -1.92 -1.58 -6.48
CA GLN A 132 -0.67 -2.32 -6.66
C GLN A 132 -0.72 -3.16 -7.94
N LEU A 133 -1.84 -3.83 -8.25
CA LEU A 133 -1.97 -4.54 -9.53
C LEU A 133 -1.95 -3.59 -10.73
N ARG A 134 -2.59 -2.41 -10.66
CA ARG A 134 -2.53 -1.41 -11.74
C ARG A 134 -1.11 -0.92 -11.97
N LEU A 135 -0.40 -0.56 -10.90
CA LEU A 135 1.00 -0.10 -10.97
C LEU A 135 1.92 -1.21 -11.50
N VAL A 136 1.72 -2.44 -11.06
CA VAL A 136 2.55 -3.57 -11.48
C VAL A 136 2.27 -3.95 -12.93
N LEU A 137 1.02 -3.99 -13.39
CA LEU A 137 0.71 -4.28 -14.79
C LEU A 137 1.28 -3.23 -15.74
N ILE A 138 1.18 -1.94 -15.38
CA ILE A 138 1.82 -0.87 -16.15
C ILE A 138 3.35 -1.07 -16.18
N SER A 139 3.96 -1.46 -15.06
CA SER A 139 5.42 -1.64 -14.95
C SER A 139 5.97 -2.99 -15.47
N THR A 140 5.15 -4.03 -15.62
CA THR A 140 5.57 -5.41 -15.93
C THR A 140 5.34 -5.77 -17.39
N PHE A 141 4.33 -5.19 -18.03
CA PHE A 141 4.20 -5.19 -19.49
C PHE A 141 5.48 -4.65 -20.16
N CYS A 142 6.29 -3.91 -19.42
CA CYS A 142 7.57 -3.34 -19.83
C CYS A 142 8.77 -4.29 -19.84
N ILE A 143 8.75 -5.40 -19.08
CA ILE A 143 9.96 -6.20 -18.78
C ILE A 143 9.99 -7.54 -19.53
N LEU A 144 8.85 -8.11 -19.93
CA LEU A 144 8.77 -9.49 -20.42
C LEU A 144 9.02 -9.71 -21.93
N PHE A 145 9.30 -8.68 -22.74
CA PHE A 145 9.45 -8.82 -24.20
C PHE A 145 10.89 -8.67 -24.71
N GLU A 146 11.79 -9.58 -24.31
CA GLU A 146 13.06 -9.83 -25.03
C GLU A 146 12.83 -10.63 -26.34
N GLY A 147 11.89 -10.19 -27.18
CA GLY A 147 11.54 -10.95 -28.39
C GLY A 147 10.46 -10.35 -29.27
N SER A 148 10.75 -9.20 -29.89
CA SER A 148 10.07 -8.65 -31.09
C SER A 148 8.75 -7.90 -30.89
N ILE A 149 8.80 -6.61 -31.27
CA ILE A 149 7.73 -5.71 -31.76
C ILE A 149 6.61 -5.39 -30.75
N LEU A 150 6.86 -4.39 -29.87
CA LEU A 150 6.09 -3.13 -29.78
C LEU A 150 6.74 -2.17 -28.76
N CYS A 151 7.94 -1.67 -29.08
CA CYS A 151 8.54 -0.53 -28.37
C CYS A 151 7.63 0.69 -28.51
N ARG A 152 6.96 1.14 -27.42
CA ARG A 152 6.71 2.58 -27.23
C ARG A 152 6.29 3.13 -25.86
N TYR A 153 6.00 2.35 -24.81
CA TYR A 153 5.69 2.96 -23.49
C TYR A 153 6.39 2.31 -22.29
N ALA A 154 7.13 1.22 -22.53
CA ALA A 154 8.09 0.62 -21.60
C ALA A 154 9.48 1.28 -21.61
N LEU A 155 9.75 2.06 -22.65
CA LEU A 155 10.98 2.83 -22.85
C LEU A 155 10.85 4.29 -22.42
N ALA A 156 9.65 4.74 -22.03
CA ALA A 156 9.44 6.04 -21.40
C ALA A 156 9.89 5.97 -19.92
N GLY A 157 11.20 5.84 -19.70
CA GLY A 157 11.83 5.77 -18.38
C GLY A 157 13.14 4.99 -18.35
N VAL A 158 13.33 4.01 -19.25
CA VAL A 158 14.63 3.32 -19.43
C VAL A 158 15.55 4.14 -20.34
N GLU A 159 15.00 4.98 -21.23
CA GLU A 159 15.79 5.99 -21.95
C GLU A 159 16.24 7.17 -21.05
N ASP A 160 15.70 7.27 -19.82
CA ASP A 160 15.94 8.37 -18.86
C ASP A 160 16.67 7.95 -17.55
N ASN A 161 17.28 6.75 -17.47
CA ASN A 161 17.98 6.26 -16.26
C ASN A 161 17.11 6.15 -14.96
N VAL A 162 15.82 5.81 -15.06
CA VAL A 162 14.91 5.85 -13.89
C VAL A 162 14.94 4.58 -13.01
N TRP A 163 15.24 3.39 -13.54
CA TRP A 163 15.41 2.15 -12.75
C TRP A 163 16.74 1.49 -13.09
N THR A 164 17.48 1.08 -12.07
CA THR A 164 18.83 0.54 -12.17
C THR A 164 18.82 -0.92 -11.71
N LEU A 165 19.23 -1.83 -12.59
CA LEU A 165 19.54 -3.21 -12.21
C LEU A 165 20.75 -3.18 -11.28
N PHE A 166 20.60 -3.66 -10.05
CA PHE A 166 21.69 -3.65 -9.06
C PHE A 166 22.12 -5.05 -8.63
N ALA A 167 21.28 -6.08 -8.84
CA ALA A 167 21.64 -7.46 -8.57
C ALA A 167 20.94 -8.43 -9.53
N GLU A 168 21.65 -9.50 -9.89
CA GLU A 168 21.16 -10.59 -10.72
C GLU A 168 21.75 -11.90 -10.19
N ASP A 169 20.89 -12.90 -9.94
CA ASP A 169 21.27 -14.26 -9.56
C ASP A 169 20.40 -15.27 -10.31
N GLY A 170 20.98 -15.89 -11.34
CA GLY A 170 20.26 -16.83 -12.21
C GLY A 170 19.06 -16.17 -12.91
N ALA A 171 17.85 -16.65 -12.59
CA ALA A 171 16.61 -16.11 -13.14
C ALA A 171 16.04 -14.92 -12.34
N MET A 172 16.64 -14.59 -11.18
CA MET A 172 16.21 -13.48 -10.34
C MET A 172 16.93 -12.20 -10.76
N LYS A 173 16.17 -11.13 -11.00
CA LYS A 173 16.69 -9.79 -11.31
C LYS A 173 16.10 -8.78 -10.34
N MET A 174 16.95 -7.93 -9.77
CA MET A 174 16.56 -6.92 -8.79
C MET A 174 16.89 -5.52 -9.30
N TYR A 175 15.88 -4.66 -9.29
CA TYR A 175 15.91 -3.30 -9.76
C TYR A 175 15.65 -2.35 -8.59
N THR A 176 16.34 -1.22 -8.60
CA THR A 176 16.18 -0.14 -7.64
C THR A 176 16.01 1.17 -8.39
N ARG A 177 15.41 2.17 -7.76
CA ARG A 177 15.35 3.54 -8.29
C ARG A 177 15.75 4.47 -7.16
N GLU A 178 16.70 5.36 -7.38
CA GLU A 178 16.98 6.42 -6.42
C GLU A 178 15.77 7.36 -6.35
N GLU A 179 15.03 7.34 -5.23
CA GLU A 179 14.08 8.41 -4.91
C GLU A 179 14.39 8.99 -3.55
N THR A 180 13.98 10.23 -3.30
CA THR A 180 14.13 10.88 -2.00
C THR A 180 12.74 10.98 -1.37
N ALA A 181 12.50 10.33 -0.25
CA ALA A 181 11.29 10.49 0.55
C ALA A 181 11.46 11.57 1.64
N GLU A 182 10.40 11.71 2.42
CA GLU A 182 10.18 12.77 3.40
C GLU A 182 11.39 13.06 4.30
N GLY A 183 11.80 14.34 4.31
CA GLY A 183 12.97 14.80 5.05
C GLY A 183 14.30 14.67 4.31
N GLY A 184 14.31 14.46 2.99
CA GLY A 184 15.53 14.35 2.18
C GLY A 184 16.20 12.97 2.27
N LEU A 185 15.42 11.94 2.58
CA LEU A 185 15.89 10.57 2.86
C LEU A 185 15.71 9.69 1.62
N PRO A 186 16.77 9.11 1.01
CA PRO A 186 16.60 8.27 -0.17
C PRO A 186 15.73 7.04 0.17
N VAL A 187 14.56 6.93 -0.47
CA VAL A 187 13.74 5.72 -0.46
C VAL A 187 13.84 5.16 -1.85
N ASP A 188 14.43 3.98 -1.96
CA ASP A 188 14.55 3.34 -3.24
C ASP A 188 13.47 2.27 -3.33
N PRO A 189 12.41 2.46 -4.13
CA PRO A 189 11.53 1.38 -4.51
C PRO A 189 12.35 0.19 -4.99
N LEU A 190 12.13 -0.98 -4.38
CA LEU A 190 12.74 -2.23 -4.86
C LEU A 190 11.70 -2.98 -5.68
N LYS A 191 12.13 -3.41 -6.86
CA LYS A 191 11.38 -4.34 -7.70
C LYS A 191 12.26 -5.55 -7.95
N ALA A 192 11.78 -6.74 -7.63
CA ALA A 192 12.44 -7.97 -8.04
C ALA A 192 11.52 -8.79 -8.94
N VAL A 193 12.09 -9.43 -9.94
CA VAL A 193 11.40 -10.38 -10.81
C VAL A 193 12.15 -11.70 -10.76
N HIS A 194 11.40 -12.79 -10.77
CA HIS A 194 11.97 -14.14 -10.73
C HIS A 194 11.09 -15.11 -11.51
N GLN A 195 11.70 -16.15 -12.07
CA GLN A 195 11.00 -17.20 -12.80
C GLN A 195 11.38 -18.56 -12.22
N VAL A 196 10.37 -19.30 -11.77
CA VAL A 196 10.56 -20.54 -11.01
C VAL A 196 9.84 -21.70 -11.72
N GLN A 197 10.61 -22.71 -12.10
CA GLN A 197 10.06 -23.94 -12.68
C GLN A 197 9.54 -24.89 -11.60
N GLY A 198 8.40 -25.52 -11.87
CA GLY A 198 7.87 -26.62 -11.08
C GLY A 198 7.04 -26.24 -9.87
N VAL A 199 6.62 -24.98 -9.77
CA VAL A 199 5.76 -24.45 -8.70
C VAL A 199 4.67 -23.60 -9.35
N THR A 200 3.45 -23.69 -8.83
CA THR A 200 2.31 -22.84 -9.22
C THR A 200 2.30 -21.54 -8.41
N ALA A 201 1.61 -20.51 -8.91
CA ALA A 201 1.41 -19.27 -8.18
C ALA A 201 0.70 -19.48 -6.83
N LEU A 202 -0.32 -20.35 -6.79
CA LEU A 202 -1.05 -20.66 -5.55
C LEU A 202 -0.17 -21.32 -4.50
N GLU A 203 0.61 -22.35 -4.86
CA GLU A 203 1.57 -23.00 -3.95
C GLU A 203 2.53 -21.95 -3.38
N TYR A 204 3.13 -21.14 -4.25
CA TYR A 204 4.10 -20.14 -3.84
C TYR A 204 3.51 -19.10 -2.89
N MET A 205 2.33 -18.56 -3.24
CA MET A 205 1.65 -17.55 -2.44
C MET A 205 1.17 -18.08 -1.10
N HIS A 206 0.78 -19.35 -1.03
CA HIS A 206 0.35 -19.96 0.22
C HIS A 206 1.47 -19.93 1.26
N TYR A 207 2.67 -20.40 0.95
CA TYR A 207 3.80 -20.35 1.89
C TYR A 207 4.27 -18.93 2.19
N PHE A 208 4.13 -18.01 1.23
CA PHE A 208 4.48 -16.61 1.45
C PHE A 208 3.52 -15.91 2.44
N TYR A 209 2.22 -16.18 2.32
CA TYR A 209 1.15 -15.55 3.09
C TYR A 209 0.93 -16.21 4.46
N ASP A 210 0.88 -17.54 4.52
CA ASP A 210 0.50 -18.26 5.73
C ASP A 210 1.54 -18.08 6.84
N ASP A 211 1.05 -17.76 8.04
CA ASP A 211 1.85 -17.49 9.22
C ASP A 211 2.64 -18.71 9.69
N LYS A 212 2.13 -19.93 9.47
CA LYS A 212 2.79 -21.16 9.95
C LYS A 212 4.17 -21.34 9.36
N TYR A 213 4.33 -21.01 8.08
CA TYR A 213 5.60 -21.22 7.35
C TYR A 213 6.51 -20.00 7.39
N LYS A 214 6.05 -18.87 7.92
CA LYS A 214 6.76 -17.60 7.80
C LYS A 214 8.13 -17.63 8.48
N MET A 215 8.25 -18.32 9.61
CA MET A 215 9.53 -18.52 10.31
C MET A 215 10.43 -19.58 9.65
N ASP A 216 9.87 -20.47 8.81
CA ASP A 216 10.63 -21.54 8.14
C ASP A 216 11.47 -20.98 7.01
N TRP A 217 10.88 -20.08 6.20
CA TRP A 217 11.58 -19.46 5.07
C TRP A 217 12.14 -18.07 5.40
N ASP A 218 11.52 -17.26 6.26
CA ASP A 218 12.02 -15.90 6.55
C ASP A 218 13.05 -15.90 7.68
N HIS A 219 14.31 -16.14 7.32
CA HIS A 219 15.42 -16.10 8.26
C HIS A 219 15.78 -14.69 8.74
N THR A 220 15.10 -13.64 8.31
CA THR A 220 15.32 -12.28 8.85
C THR A 220 14.60 -12.06 10.17
N LEU A 221 13.68 -12.94 10.53
CA LEU A 221 12.85 -12.81 11.72
C LEU A 221 13.52 -13.41 12.97
N ASN A 222 13.30 -12.74 14.10
CA ASN A 222 13.58 -13.21 15.45
C ASN A 222 12.32 -13.75 16.14
N GLY A 223 11.15 -13.36 15.66
CA GLY A 223 9.86 -13.81 16.19
C GLY A 223 8.71 -13.14 15.46
N MET A 224 7.55 -13.78 15.50
CA MET A 224 6.34 -13.31 14.85
C MET A 224 5.12 -13.69 15.69
N ASN A 225 4.14 -12.79 15.72
CA ASN A 225 2.84 -13.04 16.33
C ASN A 225 1.73 -12.66 15.34
N VAL A 226 0.68 -13.48 15.26
CA VAL A 226 -0.59 -13.09 14.64
C VAL A 226 -1.35 -12.26 15.68
N VAL A 227 -1.48 -10.95 15.43
CA VAL A 227 -2.21 -10.03 16.31
C VAL A 227 -3.71 -10.28 16.18
N GLU A 228 -4.18 -10.45 14.95
CA GLU A 228 -5.58 -10.68 14.64
C GLU A 228 -5.71 -11.47 13.35
N ARG A 229 -6.62 -12.45 13.33
CA ARG A 229 -7.04 -13.13 12.09
C ARG A 229 -8.46 -12.69 11.77
N ILE A 230 -8.58 -11.77 10.82
CA ILE A 230 -9.85 -11.14 10.42
C ILE A 230 -10.70 -12.12 9.61
N SER A 231 -10.04 -12.84 8.69
CA SER A 231 -10.64 -13.82 7.80
C SER A 231 -9.56 -14.81 7.34
N ARG A 232 -9.91 -15.79 6.49
CA ARG A 232 -8.92 -16.74 5.96
C ARG A 232 -7.90 -16.06 5.04
N ASP A 233 -8.35 -15.06 4.30
CA ASP A 233 -7.58 -14.29 3.32
C ASP A 233 -6.97 -13.01 3.90
N THR A 234 -7.22 -12.66 5.17
CA THR A 234 -6.66 -11.44 5.79
C THR A 234 -6.27 -11.63 7.25
N MET A 235 -5.04 -11.22 7.60
CA MET A 235 -4.52 -11.24 8.97
C MET A 235 -3.63 -10.04 9.29
N VAL A 236 -3.51 -9.68 10.57
CA VAL A 236 -2.60 -8.65 11.07
C VAL A 236 -1.41 -9.35 11.74
N LEU A 237 -0.21 -9.05 11.26
CA LEU A 237 1.03 -9.66 11.70
C LEU A 237 1.95 -8.65 12.39
N HIS A 238 2.49 -9.05 13.54
CA HIS A 238 3.57 -8.35 14.22
C HIS A 238 4.85 -9.16 14.10
N GLN A 239 5.89 -8.59 13.51
CA GLN A 239 7.17 -9.26 13.27
C GLN A 239 8.30 -8.52 13.99
N LYS A 240 9.22 -9.29 14.57
CA LYS A 240 10.46 -8.81 15.17
C LYS A 240 11.62 -9.22 14.27
N HIS A 241 12.43 -8.25 13.85
CA HIS A 241 13.51 -8.45 12.89
C HIS A 241 14.85 -8.66 13.60
N LYS A 242 15.74 -9.43 12.96
CA LYS A 242 17.14 -9.57 13.37
C LYS A 242 17.82 -8.21 13.35
N THR A 243 18.51 -7.88 14.44
CA THR A 243 19.17 -6.58 14.60
C THR A 243 20.51 -6.58 13.88
N VAL A 244 20.69 -5.68 12.92
CA VAL A 244 21.97 -5.44 12.26
C VAL A 244 22.73 -4.34 13.01
N TRP A 245 23.72 -4.71 13.82
CA TRP A 245 24.54 -3.76 14.56
C TRP A 245 25.29 -2.81 13.59
N PRO A 246 25.37 -1.49 13.86
CA PRO A 246 25.03 -0.78 15.11
C PRO A 246 23.58 -0.23 15.18
N ALA A 247 22.68 -0.67 14.30
CA ALA A 247 21.33 -0.13 14.26
C ALA A 247 20.42 -0.65 15.38
N ALA A 248 19.38 0.12 15.72
CA ALA A 248 18.39 -0.24 16.72
C ALA A 248 17.58 -1.50 16.33
N PRO A 249 17.07 -2.27 17.32
CA PRO A 249 16.11 -3.35 17.08
C PRO A 249 14.85 -2.84 16.37
N ARG A 250 14.29 -3.68 15.48
CA ARG A 250 13.17 -3.30 14.63
C ARG A 250 12.04 -4.30 14.72
N GLU A 251 10.85 -3.76 14.57
CA GLU A 251 9.62 -4.50 14.47
C GLU A 251 8.73 -3.90 13.40
N SER A 252 7.89 -4.71 12.77
CA SER A 252 6.89 -4.28 11.81
C SER A 252 5.51 -4.76 12.26
N LEU A 253 4.49 -3.97 11.94
CA LEU A 253 3.09 -4.31 12.15
C LEU A 253 2.35 -3.96 10.87
N PHE A 254 1.72 -4.95 10.26
CA PHE A 254 1.06 -4.80 8.97
C PHE A 254 -0.15 -5.72 8.85
N VAL A 255 -1.12 -5.29 8.05
CA VAL A 255 -2.16 -6.18 7.53
C VAL A 255 -1.58 -6.91 6.31
N SER A 256 -1.81 -8.21 6.24
CA SER A 256 -1.48 -9.09 5.11
C SER A 256 -2.76 -9.64 4.51
N HIS A 257 -2.92 -9.51 3.19
CA HIS A 257 -4.08 -10.00 2.46
C HIS A 257 -3.67 -10.76 1.22
N ILE A 258 -4.28 -11.92 0.97
CA ILE A 258 -4.10 -12.74 -0.24
C ILE A 258 -5.35 -12.74 -1.10
N ARG A 259 -5.19 -12.64 -2.42
CA ARG A 259 -6.33 -12.63 -3.35
C ARG A 259 -5.95 -13.19 -4.72
N ARG A 260 -6.89 -13.90 -5.36
CA ARG A 260 -6.81 -14.23 -6.78
C ARG A 260 -7.38 -13.10 -7.66
N VAL A 261 -6.68 -12.74 -8.73
CA VAL A 261 -7.00 -11.58 -9.57
C VAL A 261 -6.86 -11.89 -11.05
N ASP A 262 -7.54 -12.94 -11.51
CA ASP A 262 -7.44 -13.45 -12.89
C ASP A 262 -7.84 -12.42 -13.96
N ASP A 263 -8.66 -11.42 -13.65
CA ASP A 263 -9.05 -10.33 -14.57
C ASP A 263 -7.85 -9.53 -15.11
N LEU A 264 -6.73 -9.59 -14.39
CA LEU A 264 -5.53 -8.80 -14.62
C LEU A 264 -4.33 -9.67 -15.01
N LYS A 265 -4.53 -10.97 -15.27
CA LYS A 265 -3.45 -11.88 -15.67
C LYS A 265 -2.97 -11.62 -17.10
N THR A 266 -1.70 -11.95 -17.35
CA THR A 266 -1.12 -11.92 -18.69
C THR A 266 -1.86 -12.88 -19.63
N GLU A 267 -2.03 -12.52 -20.90
CA GLU A 267 -2.63 -13.41 -21.91
C GLU A 267 -1.85 -14.72 -22.00
N GLY A 268 -2.52 -15.85 -21.78
CA GLY A 268 -1.92 -17.18 -21.73
C GLY A 268 -1.51 -17.68 -20.34
N ALA A 269 -1.58 -16.84 -19.29
CA ALA A 269 -1.42 -17.29 -17.91
C ALA A 269 -2.66 -18.06 -17.42
N TYR A 270 -2.43 -19.07 -16.58
CA TYR A 270 -3.49 -19.90 -16.01
C TYR A 270 -4.25 -19.13 -14.91
N ASP A 271 -3.52 -18.59 -13.94
CA ASP A 271 -4.04 -17.82 -12.81
C ASP A 271 -3.08 -16.69 -12.41
N LEU A 272 -3.58 -15.74 -11.62
CA LEU A 272 -2.80 -14.66 -11.03
C LEU A 272 -3.20 -14.46 -9.57
N TYR A 273 -2.22 -14.42 -8.67
CA TYR A 273 -2.41 -14.15 -7.25
C TYR A 273 -1.58 -12.95 -6.81
N ILE A 274 -2.09 -12.24 -5.81
CA ILE A 274 -1.39 -11.17 -5.11
C ILE A 274 -1.45 -11.40 -3.60
N VAL A 275 -0.33 -11.13 -2.92
CA VAL A 275 -0.28 -10.94 -1.47
C VAL A 275 0.19 -9.52 -1.19
N CYS A 276 -0.62 -8.80 -0.43
CA CYS A 276 -0.46 -7.39 -0.13
C CYS A 276 -0.19 -7.23 1.37
N ASN A 277 0.95 -6.64 1.71
CA ASN A 277 1.33 -6.30 3.07
C ASN A 277 1.37 -4.78 3.20
N LYS A 278 0.57 -4.22 4.11
CA LYS A 278 0.51 -2.79 4.38
C LYS A 278 0.63 -2.49 5.85
N ASP A 279 1.56 -1.61 6.21
CA ASP A 279 1.77 -1.20 7.58
C ASP A 279 0.53 -0.56 8.19
N VAL A 280 0.30 -0.86 9.47
CA VAL A 280 -0.82 -0.32 10.25
C VAL A 280 -0.33 0.14 11.62
N SER A 281 -1.05 1.11 12.19
CA SER A 281 -0.83 1.58 13.55
C SER A 281 -1.96 1.13 14.46
N ARG A 282 -1.62 0.55 15.61
CA ARG A 282 -2.57 0.01 16.57
C ARG A 282 -2.14 0.38 17.98
N THR A 283 -3.05 0.96 18.76
CA THR A 283 -2.77 1.43 20.12
C THR A 283 -2.58 0.28 21.10
N ASP A 284 -3.20 -0.88 20.84
CA ASP A 284 -3.07 -2.12 21.60
C ASP A 284 -1.75 -2.87 21.35
N VAL A 285 -0.99 -2.50 20.31
CA VAL A 285 0.30 -3.12 19.97
C VAL A 285 1.42 -2.06 19.90
N PRO A 286 1.83 -1.49 21.06
CA PRO A 286 2.91 -0.50 21.12
C PRO A 286 4.28 -1.12 20.82
N VAL A 287 5.30 -0.27 20.68
CA VAL A 287 6.66 -0.74 20.40
C VAL A 287 7.23 -1.52 21.58
N THR A 288 7.67 -2.75 21.33
CA THR A 288 8.04 -3.70 22.40
C THR A 288 9.25 -3.23 23.23
N SER A 289 10.13 -2.39 22.66
CA SER A 289 11.32 -1.91 23.34
C SER A 289 11.43 -0.39 23.28
N SER A 290 11.87 0.23 24.38
CA SER A 290 12.03 1.70 24.47
C SER A 290 13.06 2.26 23.48
N SER A 291 13.98 1.43 23.01
CA SER A 291 14.95 1.75 21.96
C SER A 291 14.59 1.17 20.58
N GLY A 292 13.41 0.53 20.46
CA GLY A 292 12.97 -0.14 19.24
C GLY A 292 12.34 0.83 18.25
N VAL A 293 12.41 0.49 16.97
CA VAL A 293 11.82 1.29 15.89
C VAL A 293 10.78 0.46 15.16
N ARG A 294 9.55 0.99 15.04
CA ARG A 294 8.51 0.45 14.16
C ARG A 294 8.85 0.83 12.72
N VAL A 295 8.96 -0.18 11.87
CA VAL A 295 9.25 -0.04 10.45
C VAL A 295 7.96 -0.22 9.67
N GLY A 296 7.64 0.75 8.80
CA GLY A 296 6.57 0.62 7.81
C GLY A 296 7.00 -0.35 6.70
N LEU A 297 6.11 -1.27 6.35
CA LEU A 297 6.26 -2.21 5.25
C LEU A 297 5.04 -2.06 4.33
N THR A 298 5.28 -1.52 3.13
CA THR A 298 4.33 -1.59 2.02
C THR A 298 4.93 -2.49 0.93
N VAL A 299 4.43 -3.71 0.83
CA VAL A 299 4.99 -4.75 -0.02
C VAL A 299 3.88 -5.51 -0.75
N SER A 300 4.12 -5.80 -2.02
CA SER A 300 3.27 -6.65 -2.84
C SER A 300 4.10 -7.80 -3.42
N MET A 301 3.62 -9.02 -3.23
CA MET A 301 4.07 -10.20 -3.96
C MET A 301 3.02 -10.55 -5.00
N ILE A 302 3.40 -10.73 -6.25
CA ILE A 302 2.51 -11.09 -7.35
C ILE A 302 3.08 -12.31 -8.06
N CYS A 303 2.25 -13.33 -8.26
CA CYS A 303 2.65 -14.58 -8.88
C CYS A 303 1.63 -14.99 -9.93
N GLU A 304 2.10 -15.37 -11.11
CA GLU A 304 1.28 -15.92 -12.19
C GLU A 304 1.78 -17.32 -12.58
N THR A 305 0.86 -18.25 -12.81
CA THR A 305 1.21 -19.59 -13.32
C THR A 305 1.14 -19.61 -14.83
N VAL A 306 2.23 -20.02 -15.47
CA VAL A 306 2.32 -20.28 -16.91
C VAL A 306 2.47 -21.77 -17.15
N VAL A 307 1.57 -22.33 -17.95
CA VAL A 307 1.61 -23.74 -18.36
C VAL A 307 2.34 -23.85 -19.70
N LYS A 308 3.46 -24.55 -19.70
CA LYS A 308 4.26 -24.84 -20.89
C LYS A 308 3.63 -26.01 -21.64
N ASN A 309 3.65 -25.95 -22.97
CA ASN A 309 3.33 -27.06 -23.88
C ASN A 309 1.84 -27.43 -24.08
N GLY A 310 0.87 -26.67 -23.55
CA GLY A 310 -0.55 -26.79 -23.91
C GLY A 310 -1.19 -28.16 -23.63
N LYS A 311 -0.59 -28.98 -22.76
CA LYS A 311 -1.15 -30.25 -22.32
C LYS A 311 -2.45 -30.04 -21.54
N ALA A 312 -3.32 -31.05 -21.51
CA ALA A 312 -4.52 -31.02 -20.68
C ALA A 312 -4.14 -30.98 -19.18
N LEU A 313 -4.96 -30.33 -18.35
CA LEU A 313 -4.69 -30.13 -16.92
C LEU A 313 -4.38 -31.42 -16.15
N GLY A 314 -5.00 -32.54 -16.53
CA GLY A 314 -4.77 -33.84 -15.90
C GLY A 314 -3.46 -34.54 -16.28
N GLU A 315 -2.74 -34.03 -17.28
CA GLU A 315 -1.47 -34.59 -17.79
C GLU A 315 -0.27 -33.70 -17.47
N LEU A 316 -0.49 -32.61 -16.73
CA LEU A 316 0.56 -31.68 -16.36
C LEU A 316 1.48 -32.28 -15.30
N SER A 317 2.77 -32.14 -15.55
CA SER A 317 3.82 -32.39 -14.56
C SER A 317 4.39 -31.07 -14.04
N ARG A 318 5.15 -31.10 -12.94
CA ARG A 318 5.89 -29.91 -12.47
C ARG A 318 6.81 -29.35 -13.57
N ASP A 319 7.33 -30.18 -14.47
CA ASP A 319 8.16 -29.72 -15.58
C ASP A 319 7.38 -28.89 -16.62
N ASP A 320 6.06 -29.00 -16.65
CA ASP A 320 5.19 -28.23 -17.53
C ASP A 320 4.69 -26.92 -16.90
N VAL A 321 5.10 -26.59 -15.68
CA VAL A 321 4.60 -25.43 -14.93
C VAL A 321 5.73 -24.46 -14.59
N GLN A 322 5.52 -23.17 -14.84
CA GLN A 322 6.40 -22.09 -14.41
C GLN A 322 5.59 -21.06 -13.62
N CYS A 323 6.12 -20.60 -12.49
CA CYS A 323 5.62 -19.45 -11.75
C CYS A 323 6.50 -18.23 -12.08
N ASN A 324 5.88 -17.15 -12.56
CA ASN A 324 6.56 -15.86 -12.65
C ASN A 324 6.21 -15.05 -11.40
N ILE A 325 7.24 -14.55 -10.73
CA ILE A 325 7.14 -13.87 -9.45
C ILE A 325 7.60 -12.44 -9.62
N ILE A 326 6.83 -11.51 -9.07
CA ILE A 326 7.15 -10.10 -9.04
C ILE A 326 6.98 -9.63 -7.60
N TYR A 327 8.05 -9.10 -7.06
CA TYR A 327 8.07 -8.44 -5.77
C TYR A 327 8.20 -6.94 -5.95
N VAL A 328 7.40 -6.18 -5.22
CA VAL A 328 7.51 -4.73 -5.16
C VAL A 328 7.45 -4.29 -3.71
N SER A 329 8.44 -3.53 -3.26
CA SER A 329 8.34 -2.72 -2.04
C SER A 329 8.24 -1.26 -2.47
N GLN A 330 7.04 -0.69 -2.37
CA GLN A 330 6.75 0.70 -2.71
C GLN A 330 5.80 1.28 -1.69
N ASP A 331 6.09 2.47 -1.18
CA ASP A 331 5.00 3.33 -0.73
C ASP A 331 4.21 3.77 -1.96
N VAL A 332 2.90 3.54 -1.94
CA VAL A 332 2.00 4.04 -2.98
C VAL A 332 2.17 5.55 -3.02
N LYS A 333 2.84 6.06 -4.06
CA LYS A 333 2.94 7.51 -4.28
C LYS A 333 1.53 8.06 -4.41
N LYS A 334 1.15 8.90 -3.46
CA LYS A 334 -0.07 9.70 -3.57
C LYS A 334 0.11 10.60 -4.79
N SER A 335 -0.82 10.57 -5.74
CA SER A 335 -0.72 11.42 -6.92
C SER A 335 -1.05 12.86 -6.55
N VAL A 336 -0.15 13.79 -6.87
CA VAL A 336 -0.26 15.21 -6.50
C VAL A 336 -0.23 16.09 -7.74
N ALA A 337 -1.14 17.04 -7.85
CA ALA A 337 -1.06 18.15 -8.81
C ALA A 337 -0.84 19.49 -8.09
N ILE A 338 -0.21 20.43 -8.78
CA ILE A 338 -0.07 21.82 -8.33
C ILE A 338 -1.11 22.67 -9.07
N VAL A 339 -1.84 23.50 -8.33
CA VAL A 339 -2.93 24.32 -8.85
C VAL A 339 -2.67 25.78 -8.52
N VAL A 340 -2.65 26.63 -9.54
CA VAL A 340 -2.62 28.09 -9.38
C VAL A 340 -3.80 28.68 -10.14
N VAL A 341 -4.56 29.55 -9.47
CA VAL A 341 -5.71 30.25 -10.07
C VAL A 341 -5.37 31.74 -10.16
N VAL A 342 -5.61 32.34 -11.33
CA VAL A 342 -5.45 33.78 -11.57
C VAL A 342 -6.72 34.36 -12.17
N GLN A 343 -6.94 35.65 -11.91
CA GLN A 343 -8.10 36.35 -12.46
C GLN A 343 -7.95 36.55 -13.98
N ASN A 344 -6.80 37.06 -14.42
CA ASN A 344 -6.50 37.33 -15.84
C ASN A 344 -5.02 37.20 -16.18
N ASP A 345 -4.68 37.33 -17.47
CA ASP A 345 -3.32 37.14 -17.99
C ASP A 345 -2.35 38.24 -17.54
N HIS A 346 -2.83 39.42 -17.15
CA HIS A 346 -1.97 40.49 -16.66
C HIS A 346 -1.35 40.14 -15.29
N ASN A 347 -2.02 39.31 -14.50
CA ASN A 347 -1.45 38.76 -13.27
C ASN A 347 -0.26 37.83 -13.53
N LYS A 348 -0.20 37.17 -14.70
CA LYS A 348 0.93 36.30 -15.06
C LYS A 348 2.21 37.11 -15.21
N GLU A 349 2.13 38.27 -15.87
CA GLU A 349 3.28 39.16 -16.06
C GLU A 349 3.78 39.74 -14.74
N GLN A 350 2.87 40.08 -13.82
CA GLN A 350 3.21 40.65 -12.52
C GLN A 350 3.96 39.66 -11.62
N TYR A 351 3.59 38.38 -11.64
CA TYR A 351 4.14 37.35 -10.76
C TYR A 351 5.03 36.33 -11.49
N GLN A 352 5.49 36.68 -12.69
CA GLN A 352 6.22 35.77 -13.58
C GLN A 352 7.39 35.06 -12.87
N GLN A 353 8.21 35.80 -12.13
CA GLN A 353 9.36 35.22 -11.41
C GLN A 353 8.94 34.15 -10.39
N ALA A 354 7.86 34.38 -9.66
CA ALA A 354 7.36 33.43 -8.67
C ALA A 354 6.79 32.18 -9.36
N GLN A 355 6.00 32.40 -10.41
CA GLN A 355 5.40 31.33 -11.22
C GLN A 355 6.43 30.47 -11.94
N ASP A 356 7.51 31.07 -12.46
CA ASP A 356 8.62 30.34 -13.09
C ASP A 356 9.24 29.32 -12.14
N THR A 357 9.39 29.66 -10.85
CA THR A 357 9.93 28.71 -9.86
C THR A 357 9.00 27.53 -9.62
N ILE A 358 7.68 27.75 -9.62
CA ILE A 358 6.68 26.69 -9.46
C ILE A 358 6.66 25.80 -10.70
N GLU A 359 6.68 26.38 -11.90
CA GLU A 359 6.69 25.61 -13.15
C GLU A 359 7.96 24.76 -13.26
N CYS A 360 9.14 25.32 -12.95
CA CYS A 360 10.38 24.55 -12.89
C CYS A 360 10.33 23.41 -11.87
N TYR A 361 9.80 23.67 -10.67
CA TYR A 361 9.65 22.65 -9.64
C TYR A 361 8.68 21.53 -10.07
N ALA A 362 7.55 21.90 -10.67
CA ALA A 362 6.56 20.96 -11.20
C ALA A 362 7.16 20.07 -12.30
N VAL A 363 7.89 20.66 -13.26
CA VAL A 363 8.56 19.93 -14.34
C VAL A 363 9.65 19.01 -13.79
N HIS A 364 10.47 19.50 -12.86
CA HIS A 364 11.57 18.72 -12.26
C HIS A 364 11.06 17.46 -11.56
N HIS A 365 9.98 17.58 -10.78
CA HIS A 365 9.40 16.47 -10.01
C HIS A 365 8.24 15.76 -10.71
N LYS A 366 7.93 16.17 -11.95
CA LYS A 366 6.87 15.60 -12.79
C LYS A 366 5.46 15.72 -12.17
N TYR A 367 5.19 16.80 -11.45
CA TYR A 367 3.84 17.13 -10.99
C TYR A 367 3.02 17.75 -12.12
N PRO A 368 1.78 17.30 -12.36
CA PRO A 368 0.82 18.01 -13.19
C PRO A 368 0.62 19.44 -12.66
N PHE A 369 0.75 20.42 -13.55
CA PHE A 369 0.58 21.83 -13.21
C PHE A 369 -0.69 22.39 -13.88
N HIS A 370 -1.67 22.74 -13.06
CA HIS A 370 -2.93 23.33 -13.48
C HIS A 370 -2.92 24.83 -13.22
N TYR A 371 -2.57 25.58 -14.27
CA TYR A 371 -2.69 27.03 -14.27
C TYR A 371 -4.05 27.44 -14.84
N VAL A 372 -4.91 28.02 -14.02
CA VAL A 372 -6.29 28.35 -14.37
C VAL A 372 -6.48 29.86 -14.42
N ASN A 373 -6.85 30.37 -15.60
CA ASN A 373 -7.29 31.75 -15.79
C ASN A 373 -8.83 31.78 -15.79
N VAL A 374 -9.42 32.58 -14.89
CA VAL A 374 -10.88 32.65 -14.70
C VAL A 374 -11.58 33.39 -15.86
N GLU A 375 -11.04 34.53 -16.30
CA GLU A 375 -11.64 35.34 -17.38
C GLU A 375 -11.65 34.63 -18.74
N SER A 376 -10.65 33.79 -19.01
CA SER A 376 -10.60 33.01 -20.25
C SER A 376 -11.63 31.87 -20.28
N ASN A 377 -12.21 31.52 -19.13
CA ASN A 377 -13.20 30.46 -19.00
C ASN A 377 -14.59 31.03 -18.64
N ALA A 378 -15.40 31.26 -19.68
CA ALA A 378 -16.74 31.82 -19.54
C ALA A 378 -17.67 31.00 -18.62
N THR A 379 -17.50 29.68 -18.58
CA THR A 379 -18.29 28.79 -17.70
C THR A 379 -17.94 29.02 -16.23
N LEU A 380 -16.64 29.06 -15.90
CA LEU A 380 -16.18 29.34 -14.53
C LEU A 380 -16.59 30.74 -14.08
N SER A 381 -16.42 31.74 -14.95
CA SER A 381 -16.84 33.12 -14.70
C SER A 381 -18.35 33.23 -14.40
N SER A 382 -19.18 32.41 -15.04
CA SER A 382 -20.63 32.39 -14.79
C SER A 382 -21.05 31.55 -13.57
N THR A 383 -20.23 30.59 -13.16
CA THR A 383 -20.53 29.66 -12.05
C THR A 383 -20.05 30.22 -10.71
N CYS A 384 -18.84 30.76 -10.69
CA CYS A 384 -18.21 31.35 -9.51
C CYS A 384 -18.44 32.87 -9.48
N LEU A 385 -19.60 33.25 -8.96
CA LEU A 385 -20.12 34.62 -8.91
C LEU A 385 -19.54 35.50 -7.80
N GLN A 386 -18.52 35.03 -7.10
CA GLN A 386 -17.85 35.77 -6.03
C GLN A 386 -17.26 37.08 -6.59
N LYS A 387 -17.44 38.19 -5.88
CA LYS A 387 -16.90 39.49 -6.32
C LYS A 387 -15.46 39.68 -5.88
N ASP A 388 -15.15 39.18 -4.69
CA ASP A 388 -13.80 39.11 -4.18
C ASP A 388 -13.08 37.88 -4.76
N PHE A 389 -12.01 38.12 -5.52
CA PHE A 389 -11.20 37.09 -6.13
C PHE A 389 -10.64 36.08 -5.11
N MET A 390 -10.38 36.54 -3.87
CA MET A 390 -9.89 35.68 -2.79
C MET A 390 -10.88 34.57 -2.45
N PHE A 391 -12.20 34.81 -2.59
CA PHE A 391 -13.22 33.77 -2.44
C PHE A 391 -13.46 33.02 -3.76
N GLN A 392 -13.39 33.71 -4.90
CA GLN A 392 -13.64 33.13 -6.22
C GLN A 392 -12.70 31.96 -6.54
N ARG A 393 -11.41 32.07 -6.21
CA ARG A 393 -10.40 31.03 -6.44
C ARG A 393 -10.77 29.69 -5.78
N HIS A 394 -11.34 29.70 -4.58
CA HIS A 394 -11.78 28.47 -3.90
C HIS A 394 -12.98 27.82 -4.60
N CYS A 395 -13.91 28.62 -5.12
CA CYS A 395 -15.00 28.11 -5.97
C CYS A 395 -14.45 27.44 -7.23
N VAL A 396 -13.51 28.09 -7.90
CA VAL A 396 -12.91 27.58 -9.15
C VAL A 396 -12.22 26.23 -8.93
N VAL A 397 -11.41 26.09 -7.88
CA VAL A 397 -10.78 24.82 -7.53
C VAL A 397 -11.84 23.75 -7.24
N ALA A 398 -12.91 24.10 -6.51
CA ALA A 398 -13.98 23.15 -6.19
C ALA A 398 -14.76 22.66 -7.44
N GLU A 399 -14.93 23.50 -8.44
CA GLU A 399 -15.60 23.11 -9.70
C GLU A 399 -14.70 22.24 -10.59
N LEU A 400 -13.38 22.49 -10.60
CA LEU A 400 -12.46 21.77 -11.46
C LEU A 400 -11.88 20.49 -10.84
N MET A 401 -11.79 20.39 -9.51
CA MET A 401 -11.09 19.28 -8.86
C MET A 401 -11.61 17.90 -9.26
N SER A 402 -12.92 17.74 -9.52
CA SER A 402 -13.49 16.44 -9.94
C SER A 402 -13.11 16.03 -11.38
N SER A 403 -12.54 16.95 -12.18
CA SER A 403 -12.04 16.67 -13.53
C SER A 403 -10.58 16.22 -13.56
N TRP A 404 -9.85 16.42 -12.46
CA TRP A 404 -8.45 16.08 -12.32
C TRP A 404 -8.27 14.68 -11.71
N PRO A 405 -7.43 13.81 -12.28
CA PRO A 405 -7.26 12.43 -11.80
C PRO A 405 -6.42 12.31 -10.51
N GLU A 406 -5.78 13.38 -10.07
CA GLU A 406 -4.87 13.38 -8.92
C GLU A 406 -5.62 13.29 -7.59
N GLU A 407 -5.05 12.52 -6.66
CA GLU A 407 -5.62 12.31 -5.33
C GLU A 407 -5.46 13.55 -4.44
N TRP A 408 -4.37 14.28 -4.60
CA TRP A 408 -4.06 15.47 -3.82
C TRP A 408 -3.76 16.67 -4.72
N LEU A 409 -4.19 17.85 -4.28
CA LEU A 409 -3.97 19.11 -4.97
C LEU A 409 -3.26 20.06 -4.01
N LEU A 410 -2.12 20.60 -4.42
CA LEU A 410 -1.47 21.72 -3.77
C LEU A 410 -1.96 23.01 -4.42
N PHE A 411 -2.84 23.72 -3.73
CA PHE A 411 -3.26 25.06 -4.15
C PHE A 411 -2.24 26.10 -3.70
N LEU A 412 -1.79 26.96 -4.62
CA LEU A 412 -0.85 28.05 -4.36
C LEU A 412 -1.38 29.38 -4.91
N ASP A 413 -1.11 30.45 -4.18
CA ASP A 413 -1.29 31.81 -4.68
C ASP A 413 -0.26 32.16 -5.75
N ALA A 414 -0.67 33.05 -6.66
CA ALA A 414 0.14 33.43 -7.80
C ALA A 414 1.45 34.15 -7.40
N ASP A 415 1.53 34.72 -6.20
CA ASP A 415 2.70 35.41 -5.66
C ASP A 415 3.61 34.51 -4.81
N MET A 416 3.35 33.20 -4.75
CA MET A 416 4.19 32.23 -4.05
C MET A 416 5.29 31.66 -4.94
N ALA A 417 6.46 31.40 -4.36
CA ALA A 417 7.63 30.86 -5.05
C ALA A 417 8.25 29.68 -4.30
N VAL A 418 8.93 28.79 -5.03
CA VAL A 418 9.65 27.66 -4.46
C VAL A 418 11.05 28.10 -4.03
N ILE A 419 11.34 27.99 -2.74
CA ILE A 419 12.66 28.33 -2.17
C ILE A 419 13.57 27.10 -2.09
N ASN A 420 13.03 25.96 -1.63
CA ASN A 420 13.78 24.72 -1.50
C ASN A 420 13.15 23.65 -2.40
N PRO A 421 13.68 23.43 -3.61
CA PRO A 421 13.12 22.46 -4.55
C PRO A 421 13.45 21.01 -4.19
N ASN A 422 14.24 20.77 -3.12
CA ASN A 422 14.63 19.41 -2.74
C ASN A 422 13.61 18.72 -1.81
N HIS A 423 12.63 19.45 -1.28
CA HIS A 423 11.52 18.84 -0.55
C HIS A 423 10.41 18.47 -1.52
N LEU A 424 9.85 17.28 -1.35
CA LEU A 424 8.67 16.84 -2.09
C LEU A 424 7.37 17.37 -1.46
N ILE A 425 6.27 17.37 -2.23
CA ILE A 425 4.96 17.77 -1.69
C ILE A 425 4.40 16.67 -0.78
N GLU A 426 4.69 15.42 -1.12
CA GLU A 426 4.24 14.23 -0.41
C GLU A 426 4.60 14.29 1.08
N GLU A 427 5.72 14.94 1.44
CA GLU A 427 6.19 15.15 2.82
C GLU A 427 5.19 15.86 3.74
N TYR A 428 4.25 16.57 3.15
CA TYR A 428 3.25 17.35 3.85
C TYR A 428 1.86 16.70 3.78
N ILE A 429 1.73 15.53 3.16
CA ILE A 429 0.46 14.81 3.03
C ILE A 429 0.28 13.86 4.23
N PRO A 430 -0.79 14.01 5.02
CA PRO A 430 -1.01 13.23 6.23
C PRO A 430 -1.18 11.74 5.92
N SER A 431 -0.64 10.88 6.78
CA SER A 431 -0.87 9.43 6.72
C SER A 431 -2.27 9.03 7.18
N ASP A 432 -2.93 9.88 7.98
CA ASP A 432 -4.30 9.67 8.48
C ASP A 432 -5.31 9.82 7.32
N PRO A 433 -6.08 8.77 6.98
CA PRO A 433 -7.03 8.80 5.87
C PRO A 433 -8.22 9.74 6.10
N ASP A 434 -8.51 10.12 7.35
CA ASP A 434 -9.61 11.01 7.72
C ASP A 434 -9.25 12.50 7.58
N ILE A 435 -7.99 12.81 7.24
CA ILE A 435 -7.56 14.19 6.98
C ILE A 435 -7.69 14.50 5.50
N HIS A 436 -8.61 15.42 5.18
CA HIS A 436 -8.91 15.81 3.80
C HIS A 436 -8.26 17.13 3.38
N ILE A 437 -7.91 18.00 4.33
CA ILE A 437 -7.37 19.34 4.05
C ILE A 437 -6.28 19.66 5.06
N VAL A 438 -5.14 20.17 4.58
CA VAL A 438 -4.02 20.60 5.40
C VAL A 438 -3.78 22.08 5.19
N PHE A 439 -3.86 22.82 6.29
CA PHE A 439 -3.47 24.22 6.35
C PHE A 439 -2.21 24.38 7.19
N TYR A 440 -1.58 25.54 7.07
CA TYR A 440 -0.43 25.92 7.87
C TYR A 440 -0.63 27.28 8.52
N LYS A 441 0.17 27.55 9.56
CA LYS A 441 0.16 28.82 10.28
C LYS A 441 1.15 29.80 9.68
N ARG A 442 0.74 31.05 9.55
CA ARG A 442 1.63 32.16 9.19
C ARG A 442 2.67 32.39 10.29
N ILE A 443 3.91 32.64 9.88
CA ILE A 443 5.04 32.81 10.83
C ILE A 443 4.89 34.09 11.68
N PHE A 444 4.33 35.16 11.12
CA PHE A 444 4.34 36.48 11.76
C PHE A 444 3.17 36.75 12.71
N ASN A 445 2.04 36.05 12.57
CA ASN A 445 0.85 36.26 13.40
C ASN A 445 0.12 34.97 13.83
N HIS A 446 0.65 33.78 13.49
CA HIS A 446 0.09 32.48 13.85
C HIS A 446 -1.35 32.19 13.37
N GLU A 447 -1.89 33.02 12.47
CA GLU A 447 -3.16 32.77 11.80
C GLU A 447 -3.04 31.63 10.80
N VAL A 448 -4.17 31.00 10.49
CA VAL A 448 -4.25 29.98 9.44
C VAL A 448 -4.13 30.70 8.09
N MET A 449 -3.25 30.23 7.23
CA MET A 449 -3.02 30.82 5.91
C MET A 449 -4.07 30.32 4.92
N ALA A 450 -4.81 31.26 4.30
CA ALA A 450 -5.80 30.94 3.29
C ALA A 450 -5.26 30.84 1.85
N GLY A 451 -4.11 31.48 1.58
CA GLY A 451 -3.53 31.57 0.23
C GLY A 451 -2.79 30.32 -0.25
N SER A 452 -2.80 29.23 0.52
CA SER A 452 -2.32 27.92 0.06
C SER A 452 -2.73 26.82 1.01
N TYR A 453 -2.96 25.64 0.45
CA TYR A 453 -3.35 24.45 1.21
C TYR A 453 -3.13 23.20 0.37
N LEU A 454 -2.94 22.08 1.06
CA LEU A 454 -3.08 20.76 0.46
C LEU A 454 -4.50 20.27 0.65
N ILE A 455 -5.10 19.76 -0.41
CA ILE A 455 -6.47 19.27 -0.37
C ILE A 455 -6.61 17.94 -1.11
N ARG A 456 -7.24 16.97 -0.45
CA ARG A 456 -7.58 15.68 -1.03
C ARG A 456 -8.75 15.84 -2.00
N ASN A 457 -8.65 15.22 -3.17
CA ASN A 457 -9.69 15.23 -4.18
C ASN A 457 -10.87 14.35 -3.74
N SER A 458 -11.81 14.96 -3.01
CA SER A 458 -12.92 14.26 -2.38
C SER A 458 -14.17 15.12 -2.34
N GLY A 459 -15.33 14.47 -2.20
CA GLY A 459 -16.60 15.17 -2.04
C GLY A 459 -16.67 16.05 -0.78
N LEU A 460 -15.96 15.68 0.29
CA LEU A 460 -15.87 16.48 1.52
C LEU A 460 -15.10 17.76 1.28
N SER A 461 -13.90 17.65 0.70
CA SER A 461 -13.05 18.77 0.31
C SER A 461 -13.76 19.75 -0.63
N ARG A 462 -14.47 19.23 -1.64
CA ARG A 462 -15.25 20.06 -2.56
C ARG A 462 -16.32 20.86 -1.82
N LYS A 463 -17.08 20.22 -0.92
CA LYS A 463 -18.10 20.89 -0.11
C LYS A 463 -17.50 21.98 0.77
N PHE A 464 -16.35 21.71 1.40
CA PHE A 464 -15.63 22.70 2.20
C PHE A 464 -15.27 23.94 1.37
N LEU A 465 -14.63 23.77 0.20
CA LEU A 465 -14.23 24.89 -0.66
C LEU A 465 -15.43 25.70 -1.17
N ILE A 466 -16.53 25.04 -1.55
CA ILE A 466 -17.78 25.71 -1.94
C ILE A 466 -18.35 26.51 -0.76
N HIS A 467 -18.40 25.92 0.43
CA HIS A 467 -18.93 26.62 1.59
C HIS A 467 -18.05 27.81 1.99
N TRP A 468 -16.73 27.67 1.86
CA TRP A 468 -15.80 28.75 2.10
C TRP A 468 -15.94 29.88 1.08
N SER A 469 -16.08 29.57 -0.21
CA SER A 469 -16.31 30.59 -1.25
C SER A 469 -17.63 31.34 -1.07
N LEU A 470 -18.69 30.64 -0.62
CA LEU A 470 -20.00 31.25 -0.35
C LEU A 470 -20.03 32.11 0.94
N TYR A 471 -19.01 31.98 1.79
CA TYR A 471 -18.92 32.76 3.02
C TYR A 471 -18.80 34.26 2.75
N GLU A 472 -18.35 34.67 1.54
CA GLU A 472 -18.35 36.06 1.09
C GLU A 472 -19.69 36.76 1.35
N PHE A 473 -20.81 36.06 1.10
CA PHE A 473 -22.16 36.60 1.25
C PHE A 473 -22.65 36.70 2.69
N SER A 474 -21.88 36.17 3.64
CA SER A 474 -22.19 36.16 5.08
C SER A 474 -21.22 37.01 5.92
N LEU A 475 -20.32 37.75 5.27
CA LEU A 475 -19.34 38.58 5.95
C LEU A 475 -20.01 39.74 6.71
N PRO A 476 -19.48 40.12 7.90
CA PRO A 476 -20.00 41.24 8.65
C PRO A 476 -19.72 42.56 7.92
N LYS A 477 -20.53 43.59 8.19
CA LYS A 477 -20.35 44.96 7.64
C LYS A 477 -19.17 45.73 8.28
N SER A 478 -18.21 45.03 8.87
CA SER A 478 -17.03 45.56 9.55
C SER A 478 -15.76 45.02 8.88
N PHE A 479 -14.57 45.49 9.29
CA PHE A 479 -13.32 44.90 8.83
C PHE A 479 -13.27 43.38 9.17
N HIS A 480 -12.92 42.54 8.19
CA HIS A 480 -13.01 41.08 8.32
C HIS A 480 -11.87 40.29 7.65
N GLY A 481 -10.89 40.92 6.97
CA GLY A 481 -9.73 40.21 6.41
C GLY A 481 -10.03 39.20 5.28
N SER A 482 -11.12 39.42 4.53
CA SER A 482 -11.57 38.57 3.40
C SER A 482 -11.65 37.05 3.74
N ASP A 483 -11.23 36.19 2.82
CA ASP A 483 -11.22 34.72 2.90
C ASP A 483 -10.42 34.19 4.09
N ASN A 484 -9.30 34.84 4.41
CA ASN A 484 -8.44 34.50 5.53
C ASN A 484 -9.15 34.74 6.87
N GLY A 485 -9.99 35.77 6.99
CA GLY A 485 -10.84 35.91 8.17
C GLY A 485 -12.00 34.92 8.19
N ALA A 486 -12.59 34.63 7.02
CA ALA A 486 -13.68 33.68 6.89
C ALA A 486 -13.30 32.25 7.32
N ILE A 487 -12.09 31.79 6.99
CA ILE A 487 -11.64 30.44 7.34
C ILE A 487 -11.64 30.18 8.85
N HIS A 488 -11.35 31.21 9.65
CA HIS A 488 -11.39 31.12 11.10
C HIS A 488 -12.81 30.98 11.65
N GLY A 489 -13.80 31.61 10.99
CA GLY A 489 -15.22 31.39 11.30
C GLY A 489 -15.69 29.99 10.93
N LEU A 490 -15.19 29.44 9.82
CA LEU A 490 -15.52 28.09 9.35
C LEU A 490 -14.89 26.99 10.21
N GLN A 491 -13.67 27.21 10.70
CA GLN A 491 -13.01 26.29 11.61
C GLN A 491 -13.81 26.07 12.89
N LEU A 492 -14.45 27.12 13.43
CA LEU A 492 -15.34 27.02 14.58
C LEU A 492 -16.60 26.19 14.30
N ILE A 493 -17.10 26.18 13.06
CA ILE A 493 -18.29 25.43 12.65
C ILE A 493 -17.99 23.94 12.43
N ILE A 494 -16.75 23.57 12.09
CA ILE A 494 -16.35 22.18 11.85
C ILE A 494 -15.92 21.45 13.13
N ILE A 495 -15.47 22.20 14.15
CA ILE A 495 -15.06 21.66 15.46
C ILE A 495 -16.26 21.49 16.42
N LEU A 496 -17.36 22.20 16.19
CA LEU A 496 -18.63 22.09 16.92
C LEU A 496 -19.58 21.11 16.22
#